data_AF-M4M8C5-F1
#
_entry.id   AF-M4M8C5-F1
#
_cell.length_a   1.000
_cell.length_b   1.000
_cell.length_c   1.000
_cell.angle_alpha   90.00
_cell.angle_beta   90.00
_cell.angle_gamma   90.00
#
_symmetry.space_group_name_H-M   'P 1'
#
loop_
_entity.id
_entity.type
_entity.pdbx_description
1 polymer ?
#
loop_
_entity_poly.entity_id
_entity_poly.type
_entity_poly.pdbx_seq_one_letter_code
_entity_poly.pdbx_strand_id
1 'polypeptide(L)'
;KGRKIVWAYWSHPSEWAPGGWDVAKCPNYYCEYAEHCGAEMLFSSEGSISTAFGNFMNDTEFENFAMDSDVMIYPSTGFIDIYNEKQAMLDNIKAVQNKQCL
;
A
#
# COMPACT_ATOMS: atom_id res chain seq x y z
N LYS A 1 9.06 6.25 18.76
CA LYS A 1 8.06 5.41 18.06
C LYS A 1 8.73 4.82 16.83
N GLY A 2 8.40 3.58 16.48
CA GLY A 2 8.93 2.87 15.31
C GLY A 2 8.61 3.53 13.98
N ARG A 3 9.29 3.09 12.90
CA ARG A 3 8.92 3.49 11.53
C ARG A 3 7.58 2.87 11.16
N LYS A 4 6.72 3.63 10.46
CA LYS A 4 5.49 3.12 9.84
C LYS A 4 5.79 2.56 8.45
N ILE A 5 5.38 1.34 8.20
CA ILE A 5 5.58 0.63 6.94
C ILE A 5 4.21 0.45 6.30
N VAL A 6 4.06 0.90 5.05
CA VAL A 6 2.92 0.50 4.21
C VAL A 6 3.40 -0.57 3.23
N TRP A 7 2.71 -1.70 3.20
CA TRP A 7 2.84 -2.69 2.13
C TRP A 7 1.60 -2.58 1.27
N ALA A 8 1.78 -2.35 -0.02
CA ALA A 8 0.67 -2.25 -0.95
C ALA A 8 1.11 -2.54 -2.39
N TYR A 9 0.20 -3.11 -3.18
CA TYR A 9 0.38 -3.22 -4.62
C TYR A 9 -0.86 -2.77 -5.37
N TRP A 10 -0.68 -2.25 -6.58
CA TRP A 10 -1.78 -1.91 -7.46
C TRP A 10 -2.18 -3.15 -8.26
N SER A 11 -3.42 -3.60 -8.08
CA SER A 11 -4.04 -4.58 -8.95
C SER A 11 -4.63 -3.86 -10.15
N HIS A 12 -4.15 -4.17 -11.35
CA HIS A 12 -4.73 -3.62 -12.58
C HIS A 12 -6.18 -4.09 -12.77
N PRO A 13 -7.00 -3.30 -13.48
CA PRO A 13 -8.32 -3.72 -13.88
C PRO A 13 -8.27 -5.02 -14.69
N SER A 14 -9.24 -5.90 -14.42
CA SER A 14 -9.46 -7.14 -15.16
C SER A 14 -10.96 -7.34 -15.39
N GLU A 15 -11.33 -8.38 -16.13
CA GLU A 15 -12.74 -8.77 -16.28
C GLU A 15 -13.43 -9.10 -14.94
N TRP A 16 -12.66 -9.34 -13.88
CA TRP A 16 -13.15 -9.73 -12.55
C TRP A 16 -13.09 -8.62 -11.49
N ALA A 17 -12.43 -7.49 -11.76
CA ALA A 17 -12.28 -6.38 -10.81
C ALA A 17 -11.89 -5.05 -11.49
N PRO A 18 -12.40 -3.89 -11.03
CA PRO A 18 -12.13 -2.58 -11.65
C PRO A 18 -10.72 -2.01 -11.36
N GLY A 19 -9.84 -2.78 -10.73
CA GLY A 19 -8.51 -2.36 -10.28
C GLY A 19 -8.55 -1.63 -8.95
N GLY A 20 -7.48 -1.71 -8.16
CA GLY A 20 -7.45 -1.15 -6.81
C GLY A 20 -6.16 -1.47 -6.06
N TRP A 21 -5.92 -0.77 -4.95
CA TRP A 21 -4.81 -1.01 -4.04
C TRP A 21 -5.17 -2.11 -3.05
N ASP A 22 -4.44 -3.23 -3.10
CA ASP A 22 -4.45 -4.20 -2.01
C ASP A 22 -3.38 -3.81 -1.01
N VAL A 23 -3.74 -3.86 0.27
CA VAL A 23 -2.87 -3.47 1.39
C VAL A 23 -2.69 -4.64 2.35
N ALA A 24 -1.69 -4.56 3.21
CA ALA A 24 -1.44 -5.63 4.19
C ALA A 24 -2.67 -5.91 5.06
N LYS A 25 -2.85 -7.19 5.40
CA LYS A 25 -3.88 -7.70 6.32
C LYS A 25 -3.19 -8.44 7.46
N CYS A 26 -3.31 -7.95 8.69
CA CYS A 26 -2.74 -8.58 9.88
C CYS A 26 -3.81 -9.37 10.66
N PRO A 27 -3.45 -10.41 11.43
CA PRO A 27 -2.08 -10.89 11.69
C PRO A 27 -1.49 -11.68 10.53
N ASN A 28 -0.19 -11.48 10.25
CA ASN A 28 0.61 -12.30 9.35
C ASN A 28 2.11 -12.17 9.69
N TYR A 29 2.95 -13.00 9.05
CA TYR A 29 4.40 -13.03 9.27
C TYR A 29 5.09 -11.66 9.13
N TYR A 30 4.70 -10.83 8.15
CA TYR A 30 5.30 -9.52 7.93
C TYR A 30 4.96 -8.53 9.04
N CYS A 31 3.74 -8.59 9.59
CA CYS A 31 3.33 -7.76 10.71
C CYS A 31 4.12 -8.11 11.98
N GLU A 32 4.24 -9.41 12.29
CA GLU A 32 4.99 -9.91 13.43
C GLU A 32 6.48 -9.56 13.32
N TYR A 33 7.05 -9.68 12.13
CA TYR A 33 8.45 -9.32 11.88
C TYR A 33 8.69 -7.80 11.99
N ALA A 34 7.78 -6.98 11.44
CA ALA A 34 7.86 -5.52 11.60
C ALA A 34 7.81 -5.13 13.09
N GLU A 35 6.88 -5.71 13.86
CA GLU A 35 6.78 -5.49 15.30
C GLU A 35 8.05 -5.91 16.05
N HIS A 36 8.62 -7.08 15.70
CA HIS A 36 9.89 -7.54 16.26
C HIS A 36 11.04 -6.57 15.99
N CYS A 37 11.05 -5.93 14.82
CA CYS A 37 12.02 -4.88 14.47
C CYS A 37 11.68 -3.51 15.07
N GLY A 38 10.64 -3.40 15.88
CA GLY A 38 10.18 -2.13 16.47
C GLY A 38 9.61 -1.17 15.43
N ALA A 39 9.10 -1.69 14.31
CA ALA A 39 8.34 -0.97 13.29
C ALA A 39 6.85 -1.28 13.40
N GLU A 40 6.02 -0.46 12.76
CA GLU A 40 4.57 -0.60 12.72
C GLU A 40 4.15 -0.88 11.28
N MET A 41 3.56 -2.04 11.01
CA MET A 41 2.92 -2.31 9.72
C MET A 41 1.53 -1.66 9.70
N LEU A 42 1.25 -0.82 8.71
CA LEU A 42 -0.10 -0.34 8.44
C LEU A 42 -0.88 -1.46 7.73
N PHE A 43 -2.08 -1.79 8.22
CA PHE A 43 -2.92 -2.84 7.64
C PHE A 43 -4.40 -2.45 7.67
N SER A 44 -5.20 -3.04 6.77
CA SER A 44 -6.65 -2.84 6.72
C SER A 44 -7.34 -3.99 5.98
N SER A 45 -8.58 -4.29 6.36
CA SER A 45 -9.52 -5.15 5.60
C SER A 45 -10.57 -4.34 4.83
N GLU A 46 -10.52 -3.01 4.96
CA GLU A 46 -11.48 -2.08 4.37
C GLU A 46 -11.03 -1.59 2.99
N GLY A 47 -12.00 -1.18 2.18
CA GLY A 47 -11.79 -0.60 0.86
C GLY A 47 -13.12 -0.54 0.08
N SER A 48 -13.29 0.49 -0.74
CA SER A 48 -14.54 0.68 -1.51
C SER A 48 -14.68 -0.27 -2.70
N ILE A 49 -13.60 -0.93 -3.12
CA ILE A 49 -13.58 -1.78 -4.31
C ILE A 49 -13.69 -3.24 -3.90
N SER A 50 -14.89 -3.82 -4.03
CA SER A 50 -15.09 -5.24 -3.74
C SER A 50 -14.62 -6.13 -4.90
N THR A 51 -13.78 -7.11 -4.59
CA THR A 51 -13.24 -8.08 -5.55
C THR A 51 -13.42 -9.51 -5.03
N ALA A 52 -13.20 -10.50 -5.90
CA ALA A 52 -13.17 -11.91 -5.49
C ALA A 52 -12.06 -12.24 -4.46
N PHE A 53 -11.06 -11.36 -4.30
CA PHE A 53 -9.90 -11.54 -3.42
C PHE A 53 -9.96 -10.66 -2.16
N GLY A 54 -11.05 -9.92 -1.98
CA GLY A 54 -11.27 -9.02 -0.84
C GLY A 54 -11.56 -7.58 -1.27
N ASN A 55 -11.55 -6.68 -0.30
CA ASN A 55 -11.80 -5.26 -0.53
C ASN A 55 -10.48 -4.53 -0.78
N PHE A 56 -10.40 -3.81 -1.90
CA PHE A 56 -9.27 -2.98 -2.28
C PHE A 56 -9.63 -1.50 -2.10
N MET A 57 -8.62 -0.68 -1.87
CA MET A 57 -8.75 0.77 -1.76
C MET A 57 -8.69 1.41 -3.15
N ASN A 58 -9.52 2.43 -3.38
CA ASN A 58 -9.30 3.35 -4.50
C ASN A 58 -8.10 4.28 -4.20
N ASP A 59 -7.71 5.11 -5.16
CA ASP A 59 -6.52 5.99 -5.02
C ASP A 59 -6.63 6.94 -3.82
N THR A 60 -7.79 7.56 -3.59
CA THR A 60 -7.99 8.49 -2.46
C THR A 60 -7.97 7.76 -1.11
N GLU A 61 -8.54 6.57 -1.04
CA GLU A 61 -8.51 5.74 0.18
C GLU A 61 -7.08 5.33 0.51
N PHE A 62 -6.33 4.87 -0.50
CA PHE A 62 -4.95 4.47 -0.33
C PHE A 62 -4.04 5.63 0.05
N GLU A 63 -4.19 6.80 -0.59
CA GLU A 63 -3.45 8.01 -0.26
C GLU A 63 -3.59 8.36 1.22
N ASN A 64 -4.83 8.46 1.71
CA ASN A 64 -5.12 8.78 3.11
C ASN A 64 -4.57 7.72 4.07
N PHE A 65 -4.62 6.44 3.68
CA PHE A 65 -4.10 5.35 4.47
C PHE A 65 -2.56 5.37 4.57
N ALA A 66 -1.88 5.68 3.46
CA ALA A 66 -0.43 5.60 3.32
C ALA A 66 0.30 6.91 3.61
N MET A 67 -0.40 8.05 3.67
CA MET A 67 0.16 9.42 3.69
C MET A 67 1.36 9.59 4.63
N ASP A 68 1.23 9.10 5.86
CA ASP A 68 2.24 9.26 6.93
C ASP A 68 3.26 8.12 7.03
N SER A 69 3.26 7.16 6.09
CA SER A 69 4.20 6.04 6.10
C SER A 69 5.64 6.52 5.93
N ASP A 70 6.56 5.91 6.67
CA ASP A 70 8.00 6.18 6.56
C ASP A 70 8.66 5.35 5.46
N VAL A 71 8.10 4.16 5.18
CA VAL A 71 8.57 3.23 4.16
C VAL A 71 7.36 2.68 3.40
N MET A 72 7.47 2.60 2.08
CA MET A 72 6.51 1.92 1.21
C MET A 72 7.18 0.70 0.61
N ILE A 73 6.56 -0.46 0.78
CA ILE A 73 6.97 -1.71 0.15
C ILE A 73 5.99 -1.99 -0.98
N TYR A 74 6.50 -2.04 -2.21
CA TYR A 74 5.74 -2.40 -3.41
C TYR A 74 6.20 -3.78 -3.91
N PRO A 75 5.50 -4.87 -3.52
CA PRO A 75 5.96 -6.26 -3.68
C PRO A 75 5.74 -6.81 -5.10
N SER A 76 5.87 -5.98 -6.13
CA SER A 76 5.63 -6.36 -7.52
C SER A 76 6.58 -5.65 -8.47
N THR A 77 6.78 -6.24 -9.64
CA THR A 77 7.48 -5.56 -10.73
C THR A 77 6.60 -4.44 -11.28
N GLY A 78 7.19 -3.32 -11.69
CA GLY A 78 6.44 -2.24 -12.34
C GLY A 78 6.05 -1.07 -11.42
N PHE A 79 6.68 -0.92 -10.25
CA PHE A 79 6.46 0.27 -9.41
C PHE A 79 6.68 1.58 -10.18
N ILE A 80 7.66 1.63 -11.09
CA ILE A 80 7.93 2.82 -11.92
C ILE A 80 6.72 3.16 -12.81
N ASP A 81 6.08 2.16 -13.40
CA ASP A 81 4.92 2.37 -14.28
C ASP A 81 3.73 2.87 -13.46
N ILE A 82 3.49 2.27 -12.29
CA ILE A 82 2.44 2.72 -11.36
C ILE A 82 2.73 4.12 -10.81
N TYR A 83 3.99 4.41 -10.50
CA TYR A 83 4.42 5.73 -10.08
C TYR A 83 4.12 6.76 -11.15
N ASN A 84 4.45 6.48 -12.41
CA ASN A 84 4.17 7.39 -13.53
C ASN A 84 2.66 7.57 -13.76
N GLU A 85 1.86 6.50 -13.63
CA GLU A 85 0.41 6.55 -13.80
C GLU A 85 -0.29 7.35 -12.68
N LYS A 86 0.18 7.19 -11.44
CA LYS A 86 -0.48 7.69 -10.23
C LYS A 86 0.34 8.73 -9.48
N GLN A 87 1.26 9.39 -10.18
CA GLN A 87 2.27 10.27 -9.60
C GLN A 87 1.68 11.32 -8.66
N ALA A 88 0.61 11.98 -9.10
CA ALA A 88 -0.02 13.07 -8.34
C ALA A 88 -0.52 12.62 -6.95
N MET A 89 -0.95 11.37 -6.81
CA MET A 89 -1.39 10.80 -5.53
C MET A 89 -0.18 10.27 -4.73
N LEU A 90 0.72 9.54 -5.38
CA LEU A 90 1.88 8.93 -4.72
C LEU A 90 2.86 9.99 -4.19
N ASP A 91 2.98 11.13 -4.85
CA ASP A 91 3.82 12.24 -4.40
C ASP A 91 3.31 12.90 -3.09
N ASN A 92 2.07 12.60 -2.65
CA ASN A 92 1.55 13.03 -1.34
C ASN A 92 1.95 12.08 -0.20
N ILE A 93 2.52 10.91 -0.51
CA ILE A 93 2.95 9.93 0.49
C ILE A 93 4.38 10.24 0.95
N LYS A 94 4.57 10.38 2.26
CA LYS A 94 5.88 10.70 2.88
C LYS A 94 7.00 9.72 2.48
N ALA A 95 6.71 8.43 2.39
CA ALA A 95 7.70 7.43 1.97
C ALA A 95 8.20 7.68 0.54
N VAL A 96 7.30 8.06 -0.37
CA VAL A 96 7.62 8.36 -1.78
C VAL A 96 8.46 9.62 -1.89
N GLN A 97 8.06 10.71 -1.22
CA GLN A 97 8.81 11.97 -1.16
C GLN A 97 10.26 11.77 -0.68
N ASN A 98 10.43 10.88 0.31
CA ASN A 98 11.73 10.56 0.90
C ASN A 98 12.49 9.44 0.18
N LYS A 99 11.99 8.95 -0.96
CA LYS A 99 12.59 7.85 -1.75
C LYS A 99 12.82 6.59 -0.90
N GLN A 100 11.90 6.30 0.01
CA GLN A 100 11.88 5.09 0.85
C GLN A 100 10.88 4.07 0.28
N CYS A 101 10.93 3.87 -1.04
CA CYS A 101 10.15 2.86 -1.74
C CYS A 101 11.03 1.65 -2.05
N LEU A 102 10.59 0.46 -1.65
CA LEU A 102 11.29 -0.81 -1.81
C LEU A 102 10.52 -1.76 -2.70
#